data_AF-A0ABC8U9W0-F1
#
_entry.id   AF-A0ABC8U9W0-F1
#
_cell.length_a   1.000
_cell.length_b   1.000
_cell.length_c   1.000
_cell.angle_alpha   90.00
_cell.angle_beta   90.00
_cell.angle_gamma   90.00
#
_symmetry.space_group_name_H-M   'P 1'
#
loop_
_entity.id
_entity.type
_entity.pdbx_description
1 polymer ?
#
loop_
_entity_poly.entity_id
_entity_poly.type
_entity_poly.pdbx_seq_one_letter_code
_entity_poly.pdbx_strand_id
1 'polypeptide(L)'
;MFIMVLNGKAEIIGVDLFSSLVSSKVLNVSVLYFCMTVATTIGTVVAFLMVPMRSLGQDSWKIAAALMGRHIGGAVNYVAISEALGVSSSVLAAGLAADNVICAVYFTSLFALASKIPPEASTATTDVGLDMQSESGNKIPVLQTATALAVSFAICKIGNFVTKYFGIQGGSLPAITAIVVILATTLPKQFAYLAPSGEAMALILMQVFFAVVGASGSVRNVINTAPSIFLFALVQIAVHLAVILGLGKLFRFDLKLLLLASNANVGGPTTAGGMATAKGWRSMIVPAILAGIFGISIATFLGIAFGAKVLKYM
;
A
#
# COMPACT_ATOMS: atom_id res chain seq x y z
N MET A 1 -0.01 -9.91 -1.49
CA MET A 1 0.46 -9.43 -2.81
C MET A 1 -0.21 -10.19 -3.96
N PHE A 2 0.05 -11.49 -4.21
CA PHE A 2 -0.63 -12.26 -5.26
C PHE A 2 -2.17 -12.17 -5.18
N ILE A 3 -2.74 -12.30 -3.98
CA ILE A 3 -4.18 -12.20 -3.74
C ILE A 3 -4.71 -10.76 -3.93
N MET A 4 -3.90 -9.72 -3.66
CA MET A 4 -4.26 -8.32 -3.91
C MET A 4 -4.10 -7.94 -5.39
N VAL A 5 -3.13 -8.53 -6.09
CA VAL A 5 -2.96 -8.41 -7.55
C VAL A 5 -4.05 -9.19 -8.26
N LEU A 6 -4.53 -10.32 -7.71
CA LEU A 6 -5.72 -11.01 -8.16
C LEU A 6 -6.99 -10.18 -7.93
N ASN A 7 -7.12 -9.47 -6.81
CA ASN A 7 -8.25 -8.59 -6.55
C ASN A 7 -8.26 -7.41 -7.56
N GLY A 8 -7.12 -6.73 -7.74
CA GLY A 8 -6.99 -5.73 -8.80
C GLY A 8 -7.21 -6.33 -10.20
N LYS A 9 -6.87 -7.61 -10.43
CA LYS A 9 -7.08 -8.27 -11.72
C LYS A 9 -8.46 -8.87 -11.95
N ALA A 10 -9.21 -9.24 -10.93
CA ALA A 10 -10.61 -9.66 -11.07
C ALA A 10 -11.45 -8.49 -11.62
N GLU A 11 -11.16 -7.26 -11.17
CA GLU A 11 -11.64 -6.00 -11.77
C GLU A 11 -11.17 -5.81 -13.23
N ILE A 12 -9.97 -6.27 -13.58
CA ILE A 12 -9.38 -6.21 -14.94
C ILE A 12 -9.90 -7.34 -15.87
N ILE A 13 -10.38 -8.44 -15.32
CA ILE A 13 -10.79 -9.60 -16.11
C ILE A 13 -12.16 -9.37 -16.77
N GLY A 14 -12.96 -8.45 -16.24
CA GLY A 14 -14.17 -7.93 -16.89
C GLY A 14 -13.96 -6.68 -17.74
N VAL A 15 -12.83 -5.97 -17.59
CA VAL A 15 -12.56 -4.68 -18.24
C VAL A 15 -11.13 -4.68 -18.80
N ASP A 16 -11.01 -4.61 -20.11
CA ASP A 16 -9.75 -4.57 -20.86
C ASP A 16 -8.67 -3.76 -20.11
N LEU A 17 -7.60 -4.43 -19.64
CA LEU A 17 -6.54 -3.86 -18.79
C LEU A 17 -6.01 -2.54 -19.35
N PHE A 18 -5.91 -2.48 -20.67
CA PHE A 18 -5.45 -1.31 -21.39
C PHE A 18 -6.46 -0.16 -21.29
N SER A 19 -7.75 -0.44 -21.44
CA SER A 19 -8.82 0.56 -21.29
C SER A 19 -8.92 1.10 -19.86
N SER A 20 -8.71 0.24 -18.85
CA SER A 20 -8.77 0.64 -17.44
C SER A 20 -7.55 1.49 -17.05
N LEU A 21 -6.34 1.10 -17.49
CA LEU A 21 -5.11 1.86 -17.26
C LEU A 21 -5.12 3.25 -17.92
N VAL A 22 -5.80 3.38 -19.07
CA VAL A 22 -5.90 4.65 -19.83
C VAL A 22 -7.12 5.48 -19.41
N SER A 23 -7.93 4.99 -18.47
CA SER A 23 -9.06 5.75 -17.93
C SER A 23 -8.58 7.03 -17.25
N SER A 24 -9.28 8.14 -17.52
CA SER A 24 -8.98 9.45 -16.93
C SER A 24 -8.96 9.42 -15.40
N LYS A 25 -9.79 8.57 -14.78
CA LYS A 25 -9.83 8.38 -13.31
C LYS A 25 -8.54 7.75 -12.78
N VAL A 26 -8.06 6.68 -13.45
CA VAL A 26 -6.81 6.00 -13.07
C VAL A 26 -5.63 6.94 -13.25
N LEU A 27 -5.59 7.67 -14.36
CA LEU A 27 -4.55 8.66 -14.62
C LEU A 27 -4.53 9.75 -13.54
N ASN A 28 -5.69 10.31 -13.20
CA ASN A 28 -5.79 11.38 -12.20
C ASN A 28 -5.33 10.92 -10.81
N VAL A 29 -5.76 9.75 -10.34
CA VAL A 29 -5.32 9.20 -9.05
C VAL A 29 -3.83 8.89 -9.09
N SER A 30 -3.31 8.37 -10.20
CA SER A 30 -1.89 8.03 -10.34
C SER A 30 -1.01 9.27 -10.34
N VAL A 31 -1.40 10.34 -11.03
CA VAL A 31 -0.68 11.63 -11.01
C VAL A 31 -0.65 12.19 -9.59
N LEU A 32 -1.80 12.23 -8.91
CA LEU A 32 -1.85 12.66 -7.51
C LEU A 32 -0.99 11.77 -6.63
N TYR A 33 -1.02 10.45 -6.83
CA TYR A 33 -0.19 9.50 -6.11
C TYR A 33 1.31 9.81 -6.26
N PHE A 34 1.79 10.19 -7.45
CA PHE A 34 3.18 10.62 -7.62
C PHE A 34 3.48 11.91 -6.85
N CYS A 35 2.57 12.87 -6.86
CA CYS A 35 2.69 14.07 -6.01
C CYS A 35 2.75 13.68 -4.51
N MET A 36 1.95 12.69 -4.09
CA MET A 36 1.99 12.15 -2.72
C MET A 36 3.37 11.54 -2.42
N THR A 37 3.95 10.75 -3.33
CA THR A 37 5.28 10.17 -3.15
C THR A 37 6.37 11.23 -2.97
N VAL A 38 6.31 12.33 -3.73
CA VAL A 38 7.21 13.48 -3.55
C VAL A 38 6.99 14.14 -2.19
N ALA A 39 5.73 14.33 -1.78
CA ALA A 39 5.39 14.88 -0.46
C ALA A 39 5.91 13.98 0.68
N THR A 40 5.78 12.66 0.56
CA THR A 40 6.35 11.69 1.52
C THR A 40 7.86 11.84 1.59
N THR A 41 8.54 11.94 0.44
CA THR A 41 10.00 12.10 0.37
C THR A 41 10.46 13.39 1.05
N ILE A 42 9.75 14.51 0.80
CA ILE A 42 10.00 15.79 1.49
C ILE A 42 9.76 15.63 2.99
N GLY A 43 8.66 14.99 3.39
CA GLY A 43 8.35 14.70 4.78
C GLY A 43 9.43 13.88 5.47
N THR A 44 10.02 12.90 4.77
CA THR A 44 11.17 12.10 5.25
C THR A 44 12.38 12.97 5.49
N VAL A 45 12.75 13.85 4.55
CA VAL A 45 13.88 14.77 4.71
C VAL A 45 13.66 15.71 5.89
N VAL A 46 12.48 16.34 5.98
CA VAL A 46 12.13 17.27 7.07
C VAL A 46 12.15 16.55 8.42
N ALA A 47 11.51 15.37 8.51
CA ALA A 47 11.50 14.57 9.74
C ALA A 47 12.90 14.13 10.14
N PHE A 48 13.76 13.75 9.18
CA PHE A 48 15.12 13.30 9.47
C PHE A 48 15.99 14.43 10.04
N LEU A 49 15.79 15.65 9.55
CA LEU A 49 16.48 16.84 10.05
C LEU A 49 15.94 17.32 11.42
N MET A 50 14.62 17.25 11.63
CA MET A 50 13.98 17.70 12.87
C MET A 50 14.11 16.70 14.02
N VAL A 51 14.14 15.40 13.71
CA VAL A 51 14.12 14.31 14.68
C VAL A 51 15.38 13.45 14.51
N PRO A 52 16.52 13.88 15.10
CA PRO A 52 17.77 13.16 14.95
C PRO A 52 17.71 11.83 15.72
N MET A 53 17.60 10.72 15.00
CA MET A 53 17.55 9.37 15.57
C MET A 53 18.95 8.81 15.93
N ARG A 54 19.81 9.65 16.54
CA ARG A 54 21.22 9.32 16.81
C ARG A 54 21.41 8.06 17.67
N SER A 55 20.47 7.77 18.57
CA SER A 55 20.49 6.58 19.42
C SER A 55 20.43 5.25 18.65
N LEU A 56 19.99 5.27 17.39
CA LEU A 56 19.92 4.09 16.52
C LEU A 56 21.23 3.82 15.77
N GLY A 57 22.24 4.70 15.89
CA GLY A 57 23.51 4.55 15.20
C GLY A 57 23.34 4.38 13.68
N GLN A 58 23.89 3.28 13.14
CA GLN A 58 23.82 2.95 11.71
C GLN A 58 22.41 2.60 11.21
N ASP A 59 21.46 2.31 12.10
CA ASP A 59 20.09 1.99 11.70
C ASP A 59 19.20 3.23 11.53
N SER A 60 19.68 4.41 11.93
CA SER A 60 18.93 5.68 11.86
C SER A 60 18.46 6.04 10.44
N TRP A 61 19.37 6.12 9.48
CA TRP A 61 19.03 6.44 8.08
C TRP A 61 18.32 5.28 7.38
N LYS A 62 18.60 4.03 7.78
CA LYS A 62 17.98 2.84 7.21
C LYS A 62 16.52 2.71 7.61
N ILE A 63 16.19 2.96 8.88
CA ILE A 63 14.80 2.95 9.36
C ILE A 63 14.02 4.12 8.77
N ALA A 64 14.64 5.28 8.60
CA ALA A 64 14.04 6.42 7.90
C ALA A 64 13.70 6.07 6.43
N ALA A 65 14.61 5.39 5.73
CA ALA A 65 14.38 4.89 4.38
C ALA A 65 13.26 3.84 4.33
N ALA A 66 13.22 2.92 5.32
CA ALA A 66 12.17 1.93 5.43
C ALA A 66 10.79 2.57 5.68
N LEU A 67 10.70 3.56 6.57
CA LEU A 67 9.47 4.32 6.84
C LEU A 67 9.05 5.20 5.66
N MET A 68 10.00 5.76 4.90
CA MET A 68 9.69 6.43 3.64
C MET A 68 9.01 5.45 2.67
N GLY A 69 9.60 4.27 2.44
CA GLY A 69 9.00 3.26 1.56
C GLY A 69 7.69 2.68 2.12
N ARG A 70 7.55 2.58 3.44
CA ARG A 70 6.32 2.22 4.14
C ARG A 70 5.16 3.13 3.78
N HIS A 71 5.43 4.43 3.75
CA HIS A 71 4.45 5.47 3.52
C HIS A 71 4.25 5.81 2.04
N ILE A 72 5.08 5.26 1.14
CA ILE A 72 4.88 5.28 -0.32
C ILE A 72 4.12 4.04 -0.79
N GLY A 73 4.51 2.85 -0.32
CA GLY A 73 4.04 1.57 -0.88
C GLY A 73 3.55 0.56 0.16
N GLY A 74 3.23 0.97 1.38
CA GLY A 74 2.65 0.08 2.39
C GLY A 74 3.64 -0.79 3.18
N ALA A 75 3.11 -1.55 4.14
CA ALA A 75 3.89 -2.33 5.14
C ALA A 75 4.86 -3.35 4.55
N VAL A 76 4.55 -3.91 3.39
CA VAL A 76 5.43 -4.88 2.73
C VAL A 76 6.76 -4.23 2.28
N ASN A 77 6.71 -2.98 1.82
CA ASN A 77 7.90 -2.25 1.39
C ASN A 77 8.83 -1.90 2.55
N TYR A 78 8.26 -1.57 3.72
CA TYR A 78 9.03 -1.36 4.94
C TYR A 78 9.94 -2.55 5.27
N VAL A 79 9.36 -3.76 5.24
CA VAL A 79 10.10 -4.99 5.57
C VAL A 79 11.18 -5.26 4.52
N ALA A 80 10.86 -5.14 3.23
CA ALA A 80 11.84 -5.37 2.16
C ALA A 80 13.01 -4.39 2.19
N ILE A 81 12.75 -3.10 2.43
CA ILE A 81 13.82 -2.10 2.57
C ILE A 81 14.65 -2.36 3.82
N SER A 82 14.00 -2.71 4.94
CA SER A 82 14.69 -3.03 6.19
C SER A 82 15.62 -4.22 6.04
N GLU A 83 15.18 -5.27 5.34
CA GLU A 83 16.00 -6.44 5.02
C GLU A 83 17.15 -6.07 4.07
N ALA A 84 16.86 -5.30 3.01
CA ALA A 84 17.87 -4.88 2.01
C ALA A 84 18.98 -4.00 2.60
N LEU A 85 18.64 -3.13 3.54
CA LEU A 85 19.60 -2.23 4.19
C LEU A 85 20.24 -2.84 5.44
N GLY A 86 19.78 -4.03 5.87
CA GLY A 86 20.27 -4.71 7.07
C GLY A 86 19.97 -3.93 8.35
N VAL A 87 18.71 -3.56 8.56
CA VAL A 87 18.21 -2.97 9.82
C VAL A 87 18.15 -4.08 10.87
N SER A 88 18.57 -3.78 12.11
CA SER A 88 18.45 -4.74 13.21
C SER A 88 16.98 -5.10 13.52
N SER A 89 16.74 -6.35 13.90
CA SER A 89 15.37 -6.86 14.14
C SER A 89 14.62 -6.09 15.23
N SER A 90 15.32 -5.57 16.25
CA SER A 90 14.72 -4.76 17.31
C SER A 90 14.24 -3.40 16.79
N VAL A 91 15.03 -2.72 15.95
CA VAL A 91 14.67 -1.44 15.34
C VAL A 91 13.56 -1.61 14.31
N LEU A 92 13.62 -2.68 13.51
CA LEU A 92 12.55 -3.05 12.57
C LEU A 92 11.23 -3.24 13.32
N ALA A 93 11.21 -4.02 14.40
CA ALA A 93 10.00 -4.27 15.18
C ALA A 93 9.48 -2.99 15.86
N ALA A 94 10.38 -2.19 16.45
CA ALA A 94 10.00 -0.92 17.08
C ALA A 94 9.41 0.07 16.08
N GLY A 95 10.01 0.20 14.90
CA GLY A 95 9.52 1.07 13.84
C GLY A 95 8.16 0.64 13.29
N LEU A 96 7.93 -0.67 13.15
CA LEU A 96 6.62 -1.18 12.70
C LEU A 96 5.53 -0.92 13.75
N ALA A 97 5.85 -1.10 15.03
CA ALA A 97 4.92 -0.80 16.12
C ALA A 97 4.57 0.71 16.17
N ALA A 98 5.58 1.58 15.99
CA ALA A 98 5.37 3.03 15.94
C ALA A 98 4.53 3.43 14.73
N ASP A 99 4.86 2.90 13.56
CA ASP A 99 4.13 3.12 12.31
C ASP A 99 2.65 2.74 12.40
N ASN A 100 2.33 1.61 13.02
CA ASN A 100 0.93 1.17 13.14
C ASN A 100 0.08 2.16 13.96
N VAL A 101 0.65 2.74 15.02
CA VAL A 101 -0.02 3.78 15.81
C VAL A 101 -0.21 5.06 14.98
N ILE A 102 0.83 5.49 14.24
CA ILE A 102 0.75 6.67 13.37
C ILE A 102 -0.27 6.46 12.25
N CYS A 103 -0.28 5.30 11.61
CA CYS A 103 -1.25 4.94 10.59
C CYS A 103 -2.68 4.95 11.12
N ALA A 104 -2.92 4.48 12.35
CA ALA A 104 -4.24 4.54 12.98
C ALA A 104 -4.73 5.99 13.14
N VAL A 105 -3.87 6.89 13.65
CA VAL A 105 -4.17 8.32 13.78
C VAL A 105 -4.40 8.96 12.40
N TYR A 106 -3.55 8.61 11.43
CA TYR A 106 -3.60 9.14 10.08
C TYR A 106 -4.88 8.73 9.33
N PHE A 107 -5.24 7.44 9.34
CA PHE A 107 -6.47 6.98 8.68
C PHE A 107 -7.71 7.56 9.35
N THR A 108 -7.72 7.67 10.68
CA THR A 108 -8.80 8.37 11.41
C THR A 108 -8.94 9.81 10.92
N SER A 109 -7.81 10.51 10.74
CA SER A 109 -7.79 11.88 10.23
C SER A 109 -8.27 11.97 8.78
N LEU A 110 -7.85 11.05 7.90
CA LEU A 110 -8.35 11.00 6.52
C LEU A 110 -9.87 10.76 6.47
N PHE A 111 -10.40 9.83 7.27
CA PHE A 111 -11.84 9.57 7.34
C PHE A 111 -12.61 10.78 7.90
N ALA A 112 -12.05 11.49 8.89
CA ALA A 112 -12.62 12.72 9.40
C ALA A 112 -12.67 13.82 8.32
N LEU A 113 -11.60 13.98 7.52
CA LEU A 113 -11.58 14.91 6.37
C LEU A 113 -12.56 14.49 5.27
N ALA A 114 -12.72 13.19 5.04
CA ALA A 114 -13.67 12.63 4.07
C ALA A 114 -15.14 12.74 4.53
N SER A 115 -15.43 12.98 5.80
CA SER A 115 -16.78 12.90 6.37
C SER A 115 -17.81 13.77 5.65
N LYS A 116 -17.41 14.98 5.23
CA LYS A 116 -18.26 15.96 4.56
C LYS A 116 -18.46 15.72 3.06
N ILE A 117 -17.73 14.78 2.47
CA ILE A 117 -17.85 14.46 1.06
C ILE A 117 -18.98 13.42 0.89
N PRO A 118 -20.01 13.72 0.08
CA PRO A 118 -21.13 12.83 -0.12
C PRO A 118 -20.73 11.55 -0.89
N PRO A 119 -21.52 10.46 -0.76
CA PRO A 119 -21.38 9.29 -1.61
C PRO A 119 -21.71 9.64 -3.07
N GLU A 120 -21.22 8.83 -4.02
CA GLU A 120 -21.60 8.97 -5.42
C GLU A 120 -23.09 8.63 -5.60
N ALA A 121 -23.80 9.39 -6.42
CA ALA A 121 -25.20 9.09 -6.73
C ALA A 121 -25.28 7.72 -7.41
N SER A 122 -26.22 6.88 -6.97
CA SER A 122 -26.50 5.60 -7.61
C SER A 122 -27.11 5.82 -8.98
N THR A 123 -26.29 6.06 -10.00
CA THR A 123 -26.74 5.89 -11.39
C THR A 123 -26.82 4.40 -11.65
N ALA A 124 -28.01 3.92 -12.05
CA ALA A 124 -28.18 2.61 -12.65
C ALA A 124 -27.57 2.61 -14.06
N THR A 125 -26.27 2.81 -14.13
CA THR A 125 -25.44 2.40 -15.26
C THR A 125 -24.93 1.01 -14.92
N THR A 126 -24.83 0.15 -15.92
CA THR A 126 -24.32 -1.23 -15.86
C THR A 126 -22.82 -1.25 -15.55
N ASP A 127 -22.40 -0.50 -14.55
CA ASP A 127 -21.04 -0.37 -14.07
C ASP A 127 -20.91 -1.29 -12.87
N VAL A 128 -20.08 -2.33 -13.05
CA VAL A 128 -19.66 -3.36 -12.11
C VAL A 128 -19.88 -2.94 -10.65
N GLY A 129 -21.11 -3.14 -10.19
CA GLY A 129 -21.47 -2.96 -8.82
C GLY A 129 -20.80 -4.10 -8.08
N LEU A 130 -19.87 -3.78 -7.20
CA LEU A 130 -19.70 -4.55 -5.97
C LEU A 130 -21.02 -4.41 -5.19
N ASP A 131 -22.02 -5.15 -5.64
CA ASP A 131 -23.06 -5.59 -4.74
C ASP A 131 -22.33 -6.53 -3.78
N MET A 132 -22.04 -6.02 -2.59
CA MET A 132 -21.89 -6.84 -1.39
C MET A 132 -23.25 -7.45 -1.00
N GLN A 133 -24.07 -7.82 -1.98
CA GLN A 133 -25.04 -8.87 -1.77
C GLN A 133 -24.24 -10.16 -1.78
N SER A 134 -24.23 -10.82 -0.63
CA SER A 134 -24.06 -12.26 -0.65
C SER A 134 -25.12 -12.78 -1.63
N GLU A 135 -24.70 -13.17 -2.84
CA GLU A 135 -25.45 -14.20 -3.54
C GLU A 135 -25.37 -15.44 -2.65
N SER A 136 -26.36 -15.51 -1.77
CA SER A 136 -26.79 -16.69 -1.07
C SER A 136 -27.06 -17.76 -2.13
N GLY A 137 -26.04 -18.55 -2.46
CA GLY A 137 -26.18 -19.61 -3.46
C GLY A 137 -24.90 -20.34 -3.83
N ASN A 138 -23.80 -19.64 -4.15
CA ASN A 138 -22.58 -20.31 -4.59
C ASN A 138 -21.60 -20.51 -3.42
N LYS A 139 -21.54 -21.75 -2.93
CA LYS A 139 -20.47 -22.22 -2.05
C LYS A 139 -19.13 -21.80 -2.67
N ILE A 140 -18.30 -21.07 -1.93
CA ILE A 140 -16.92 -20.79 -2.38
C ILE A 140 -16.29 -22.15 -2.74
N PRO A 141 -15.97 -22.39 -4.01
CA PRO A 141 -15.46 -23.69 -4.43
C PRO A 141 -14.10 -23.91 -3.76
N VAL A 142 -14.09 -24.74 -2.73
CA VAL A 142 -12.92 -25.04 -1.87
C VAL A 142 -11.71 -25.39 -2.73
N LEU A 143 -11.91 -26.12 -3.82
CA LEU A 143 -10.86 -26.45 -4.77
C LEU A 143 -10.26 -25.20 -5.43
N GLN A 144 -11.05 -24.27 -5.94
CA GLN A 144 -10.53 -23.04 -6.57
C GLN A 144 -9.76 -22.19 -5.57
N THR A 145 -10.25 -22.08 -4.33
CA THR A 145 -9.56 -21.36 -3.25
C THR A 145 -8.23 -22.02 -2.91
N ALA A 146 -8.20 -23.35 -2.75
CA ALA A 146 -6.97 -24.11 -2.54
C ALA A 146 -5.98 -23.94 -3.71
N THR A 147 -6.49 -23.93 -4.95
CA THR A 147 -5.68 -23.73 -6.16
C THR A 147 -5.08 -22.32 -6.20
N ALA A 148 -5.89 -21.29 -5.90
CA ALA A 148 -5.43 -19.91 -5.84
C ALA A 148 -4.33 -19.72 -4.78
N LEU A 149 -4.50 -20.31 -3.59
CA LEU A 149 -3.50 -20.31 -2.52
C LEU A 149 -2.21 -21.05 -2.94
N ALA A 150 -2.33 -22.23 -3.53
CA ALA A 150 -1.19 -23.00 -4.00
C ALA A 150 -0.37 -22.23 -5.05
N VAL A 151 -1.04 -21.61 -6.03
CA VAL A 151 -0.39 -20.76 -7.04
C VAL A 151 0.26 -19.54 -6.38
N SER A 152 -0.40 -18.91 -5.39
CA SER A 152 0.18 -17.81 -4.61
C SER A 152 1.52 -18.21 -3.98
N PHE A 153 1.54 -19.34 -3.26
CA PHE A 153 2.73 -19.82 -2.57
C PHE A 153 3.83 -20.24 -3.54
N ALA A 154 3.47 -20.88 -4.65
CA ALA A 154 4.41 -21.26 -5.69
C ALA A 154 5.11 -20.04 -6.28
N ILE A 155 4.36 -18.98 -6.60
CA ILE A 155 4.92 -17.73 -7.12
C ILE A 155 5.81 -17.05 -6.09
N CYS A 156 5.39 -16.97 -4.82
CA CYS A 156 6.23 -16.43 -3.75
C CYS A 156 7.54 -17.20 -3.62
N LYS A 157 7.49 -18.54 -3.67
CA LYS A 157 8.67 -19.40 -3.60
C LYS A 157 9.60 -19.20 -4.79
N ILE A 158 9.05 -19.13 -6.01
CA ILE A 158 9.82 -18.90 -7.23
C ILE A 158 10.46 -17.51 -7.18
N GLY A 159 9.72 -16.47 -6.81
CA GLY A 159 10.25 -15.11 -6.70
C GLY A 159 11.42 -15.02 -5.70
N ASN A 160 11.26 -15.61 -4.51
CA ASN A 160 12.32 -15.70 -3.52
C ASN A 160 13.53 -16.53 -4.01
N PHE A 161 13.28 -17.62 -4.74
CA PHE A 161 14.35 -18.46 -5.28
C PHE A 161 15.15 -17.70 -6.33
N VAL A 162 14.48 -17.01 -7.26
CA VAL A 162 15.11 -16.19 -8.30
C VAL A 162 15.97 -15.10 -7.67
N THR A 163 15.44 -14.35 -6.70
CA THR A 163 16.19 -13.24 -6.09
C THR A 163 17.37 -13.72 -5.27
N LYS A 164 17.23 -14.86 -4.58
CA LYS A 164 18.34 -15.50 -3.89
C LYS A 164 19.40 -16.03 -4.86
N TYR A 165 19.00 -16.63 -5.98
CA TYR A 165 19.91 -17.14 -7.00
C TYR A 165 20.74 -16.00 -7.64
N PHE A 166 20.12 -14.86 -7.91
CA PHE A 166 20.80 -13.67 -8.45
C PHE A 166 21.45 -12.78 -7.38
N GLY A 167 21.36 -13.13 -6.09
CA GLY A 167 21.96 -12.36 -5.00
C GLY A 167 21.35 -10.97 -4.77
N ILE A 168 20.10 -10.75 -5.20
CA ILE A 168 19.42 -9.44 -5.10
C ILE A 168 18.76 -9.29 -3.73
N GLN A 169 19.46 -8.70 -2.78
CA GLN A 169 18.91 -8.38 -1.44
C GLN A 169 17.71 -7.43 -1.55
N GLY A 170 16.60 -7.75 -0.88
CA GLY A 170 15.34 -6.99 -0.96
C GLY A 170 14.57 -7.11 -2.28
N GLY A 171 15.08 -7.86 -3.27
CA GLY A 171 14.46 -7.99 -4.59
C GLY A 171 13.21 -8.88 -4.60
N SER A 172 12.97 -9.63 -3.52
CA SER A 172 11.90 -10.64 -3.41
C SER A 172 10.52 -10.08 -3.74
N LEU A 173 10.13 -8.95 -3.15
CA LEU A 173 8.82 -8.35 -3.42
C LEU A 173 8.67 -7.87 -4.87
N PRO A 174 9.59 -7.03 -5.41
CA PRO A 174 9.54 -6.66 -6.82
C PRO A 174 9.47 -7.87 -7.77
N ALA A 175 10.30 -8.89 -7.54
CA ALA A 175 10.33 -10.10 -8.37
C ALA A 175 9.01 -10.87 -8.33
N ILE A 176 8.43 -11.05 -7.13
CA ILE A 176 7.11 -11.67 -6.98
C ILE A 176 6.08 -10.88 -7.79
N THR A 177 5.97 -9.56 -7.63
CA THR A 177 4.98 -8.78 -8.40
C THR A 177 5.24 -8.82 -9.90
N ALA A 178 6.50 -8.77 -10.36
CA ALA A 178 6.82 -8.91 -11.77
C ALA A 178 6.34 -10.26 -12.33
N ILE A 179 6.59 -11.36 -11.62
CA ILE A 179 6.11 -12.70 -11.99
C ILE A 179 4.58 -12.72 -12.07
N VAL A 180 3.88 -12.15 -11.08
CA VAL A 180 2.40 -12.10 -11.11
C VAL A 180 1.90 -11.31 -12.30
N VAL A 181 2.46 -10.12 -12.55
CA VAL A 181 2.04 -9.28 -13.68
C VAL A 181 2.26 -10.00 -15.00
N ILE A 182 3.42 -10.63 -15.20
CA ILE A 182 3.73 -11.40 -16.41
C ILE A 182 2.75 -12.56 -16.57
N LEU A 183 2.64 -13.45 -15.58
CA LEU A 183 1.78 -14.63 -15.64
C LEU A 183 0.32 -14.26 -15.87
N ALA A 184 -0.16 -13.24 -15.19
CA ALA A 184 -1.54 -12.81 -15.31
C ALA A 184 -1.81 -12.05 -16.61
N THR A 185 -0.78 -11.65 -17.35
CA THR A 185 -0.91 -11.02 -18.68
C THR A 185 -0.83 -12.08 -19.77
N THR A 186 0.01 -13.11 -19.59
CA THR A 186 0.15 -14.21 -20.56
C THR A 186 -0.94 -15.28 -20.43
N LEU A 187 -1.52 -15.46 -19.22
CA LEU A 187 -2.54 -16.48 -18.92
C LEU A 187 -3.83 -15.88 -18.34
N PRO A 188 -4.50 -14.95 -19.05
CA PRO A 188 -5.64 -14.19 -18.51
C PRO A 188 -6.83 -15.07 -18.15
N LYS A 189 -7.13 -16.13 -18.92
CA LYS A 189 -8.26 -17.04 -18.67
C LYS A 189 -8.11 -17.83 -17.37
N GLN A 190 -6.88 -18.23 -17.05
CA GLN A 190 -6.55 -18.99 -15.84
C GLN A 190 -6.64 -18.09 -14.61
N PHE A 191 -6.15 -16.86 -14.72
CA PHE A 191 -6.28 -15.86 -13.67
C PHE A 191 -7.74 -15.42 -13.48
N ALA A 192 -8.54 -15.38 -14.55
CA ALA A 192 -9.98 -15.13 -14.51
C ALA A 192 -10.74 -16.17 -13.70
N TYR A 193 -10.40 -17.44 -13.90
CA TYR A 193 -10.97 -18.54 -13.15
C TYR A 193 -10.64 -18.48 -11.65
N LEU A 194 -9.46 -17.98 -11.28
CA LEU A 194 -9.01 -17.88 -9.88
C LEU A 194 -9.46 -16.58 -9.21
N ALA A 195 -9.88 -15.57 -9.98
CA ALA A 195 -10.17 -14.22 -9.50
C ALA A 195 -11.23 -14.20 -8.38
N PRO A 196 -12.40 -14.86 -8.50
CA PRO A 196 -13.44 -14.83 -7.46
C PRO A 196 -12.96 -15.41 -6.11
N SER A 197 -12.21 -16.51 -6.16
CA SER A 197 -11.59 -17.09 -4.96
C SER A 197 -10.48 -16.19 -4.40
N GLY A 198 -9.74 -15.51 -5.27
CA GLY A 198 -8.74 -14.51 -4.90
C GLY A 198 -9.36 -13.33 -4.18
N GLU A 199 -10.47 -12.78 -4.67
CA GLU A 199 -11.20 -11.68 -4.03
C GLU A 199 -11.68 -12.05 -2.63
N ALA A 200 -12.33 -13.21 -2.47
CA ALA A 200 -12.80 -13.69 -1.17
C ALA A 200 -11.64 -13.83 -0.18
N MET A 201 -10.53 -14.45 -0.59
CA MET A 201 -9.33 -14.56 0.24
C MET A 201 -8.68 -13.20 0.53
N ALA A 202 -8.74 -12.25 -0.40
CA ALA A 202 -8.23 -10.90 -0.20
C ALA A 202 -9.00 -10.19 0.92
N LEU A 203 -10.33 -10.30 0.93
CA LEU A 203 -11.18 -9.72 1.96
C LEU A 203 -10.89 -10.33 3.34
N ILE A 204 -10.79 -11.66 3.43
CA ILE A 204 -10.46 -12.35 4.70
C ILE A 204 -9.08 -11.91 5.20
N LEU A 205 -8.06 -11.96 4.33
CA LEU A 205 -6.70 -11.57 4.69
C LEU A 205 -6.58 -10.08 5.00
N MET A 206 -7.40 -9.22 4.39
CA MET A 206 -7.47 -7.80 4.71
C MET A 206 -8.00 -7.56 6.13
N GLN A 207 -9.01 -8.31 6.56
CA GLN A 207 -9.50 -8.25 7.94
C GLN A 207 -8.44 -8.75 8.94
N VAL A 208 -7.77 -9.86 8.64
CA VAL A 208 -6.65 -10.36 9.47
C VAL A 208 -5.52 -9.33 9.52
N PHE A 209 -5.18 -8.70 8.39
CA PHE A 209 -4.16 -7.65 8.34
C PHE A 209 -4.52 -6.47 9.25
N PHE A 210 -5.75 -5.94 9.18
CA PHE A 210 -6.17 -4.85 10.05
C PHE A 210 -6.23 -5.26 11.53
N ALA A 211 -6.68 -6.47 11.82
CA ALA A 211 -6.68 -7.01 13.18
C ALA A 211 -5.26 -7.11 13.74
N VAL A 212 -4.30 -7.61 12.95
CA VAL A 212 -2.89 -7.72 13.35
C VAL A 212 -2.24 -6.34 13.47
N VAL A 213 -2.49 -5.41 12.55
CA VAL A 213 -2.00 -4.01 12.65
C VAL A 213 -2.53 -3.35 13.92
N GLY A 214 -3.81 -3.52 14.23
CA GLY A 214 -4.41 -3.02 15.47
C GLY A 214 -3.81 -3.67 16.72
N ALA A 215 -3.68 -5.00 16.74
CA ALA A 215 -3.16 -5.74 17.89
C ALA A 215 -1.64 -5.55 18.12
N SER A 216 -0.87 -5.35 17.06
CA SER A 216 0.59 -5.11 17.14
C SER A 216 0.95 -3.67 17.52
N GLY A 217 -0.01 -2.75 17.50
CA GLY A 217 0.14 -1.39 18.00
C GLY A 217 0.36 -1.36 19.52
N SER A 218 1.61 -1.55 19.97
CA SER A 218 1.98 -1.43 21.37
C SER A 218 2.44 -0.01 21.68
N VAL A 219 1.52 0.86 22.09
CA VAL A 219 1.83 2.24 22.53
C VAL A 219 2.91 2.25 23.61
N ARG A 220 2.94 1.23 24.49
CA ARG A 220 3.98 1.06 25.51
C ARG A 220 5.37 0.79 24.91
N ASN A 221 5.48 -0.09 23.90
CA ASN A 221 6.78 -0.34 23.24
C ASN A 221 7.24 0.88 22.44
N VAL A 222 6.31 1.61 21.83
CA VAL A 222 6.62 2.85 21.11
C VAL A 222 7.25 3.89 22.04
N ILE A 223 6.66 4.08 23.23
CA ILE A 223 7.17 5.03 24.24
C ILE A 223 8.52 4.58 24.82
N ASN A 224 8.68 3.28 25.08
CA ASN A 224 9.83 2.76 25.84
C ASN A 224 11.04 2.36 24.98
N THR A 225 10.83 1.99 23.70
CA THR A 225 11.87 1.38 22.87
C THR A 225 12.42 2.34 21.81
N ALA A 226 11.59 3.22 21.24
CA ALA A 226 12.07 4.16 20.22
C ALA A 226 11.15 5.38 20.03
N PRO A 227 11.02 6.28 21.03
CA PRO A 227 10.21 7.48 20.92
C PRO A 227 10.65 8.39 19.77
N SER A 228 11.94 8.34 19.40
CA SER A 228 12.49 9.08 18.25
C SER A 228 11.96 8.55 16.91
N ILE A 229 11.74 7.24 16.75
CA ILE A 229 11.16 6.67 15.52
C ILE A 229 9.69 7.09 15.38
N PHE A 230 8.94 7.08 16.49
CA PHE A 230 7.56 7.57 16.50
C PHE A 230 7.47 9.04 16.13
N LEU A 231 8.28 9.89 16.76
CA LEU A 231 8.29 11.32 16.47
C LEU A 231 8.71 11.60 15.03
N PHE A 232 9.68 10.84 14.50
CA PHE A 232 10.07 10.89 13.10
C PHE A 232 8.87 10.56 12.19
N ALA A 233 8.20 9.43 12.41
CA ALA A 233 7.06 9.01 11.61
C ALA A 233 5.88 10.00 11.71
N LEU A 234 5.64 10.56 12.89
CA LEU A 234 4.64 11.59 13.12
C LEU A 234 4.92 12.85 12.30
N VAL A 235 6.14 13.39 12.38
CA VAL A 235 6.54 14.58 11.61
C VAL A 235 6.46 14.29 10.12
N GLN A 236 6.94 13.12 9.68
CA GLN A 236 6.93 12.74 8.27
C GLN A 236 5.51 12.70 7.69
N ILE A 237 4.56 12.06 8.38
CA ILE A 237 3.16 11.98 7.95
C ILE A 237 2.42 13.30 8.13
N ALA A 238 2.76 14.11 9.14
CA ALA A 238 2.19 15.44 9.29
C ALA A 238 2.60 16.37 8.15
N VAL A 239 3.88 16.37 7.77
CA VAL A 239 4.38 17.13 6.61
C VAL A 239 3.77 16.61 5.32
N HIS A 240 3.68 15.29 5.15
CA HIS A 240 2.97 14.68 4.02
C HIS A 240 1.55 15.23 3.91
N LEU A 241 0.75 15.11 4.97
CA LEU A 241 -0.64 15.57 4.99
C LEU A 241 -0.75 17.08 4.74
N ALA A 242 0.14 17.88 5.33
CA ALA A 242 0.16 19.33 5.16
C ALA A 242 0.47 19.74 3.71
N VAL A 243 1.48 19.12 3.09
CA VAL A 243 1.87 19.38 1.69
C VAL A 243 0.71 19.03 0.77
N ILE A 244 0.07 17.88 0.96
CA ILE A 244 -0.97 17.43 0.03
C ILE A 244 -2.23 18.29 0.14
N LEU A 245 -2.64 18.70 1.35
CA LEU A 245 -3.79 19.58 1.55
C LEU A 245 -3.47 21.00 1.03
N GLY A 246 -2.23 21.46 1.21
CA GLY A 246 -1.74 22.71 0.66
C GLY A 246 -1.78 22.73 -0.88
N LEU A 247 -1.23 21.70 -1.52
CA LEU A 247 -1.25 21.53 -2.97
C LEU A 247 -2.68 21.37 -3.49
N GLY A 248 -3.51 20.58 -2.79
CA GLY A 248 -4.92 20.40 -3.12
C GLY A 248 -5.69 21.72 -3.10
N LYS A 249 -5.45 22.58 -2.12
CA LYS A 249 -6.04 23.91 -2.04
C LYS A 249 -5.49 24.86 -3.11
N LEU A 250 -4.18 24.81 -3.39
CA LEU A 250 -3.52 25.68 -4.36
C LEU A 250 -3.96 25.38 -5.80
N PHE A 251 -3.97 24.10 -6.18
CA PHE A 251 -4.32 23.64 -7.53
C PHE A 251 -5.81 23.28 -7.67
N ARG A 252 -6.61 23.46 -6.62
CA ARG A 252 -8.05 23.17 -6.57
C ARG A 252 -8.37 21.72 -6.98
N PHE A 253 -7.55 20.78 -6.52
CA PHE A 253 -7.81 19.35 -6.75
C PHE A 253 -9.05 18.88 -5.98
N ASP A 254 -9.75 17.90 -6.54
CA ASP A 254 -10.86 17.23 -5.86
C ASP A 254 -10.34 16.53 -4.60
N LEU A 255 -10.87 16.94 -3.45
CA LEU A 255 -10.50 16.40 -2.15
C LEU A 255 -10.74 14.87 -2.07
N LYS A 256 -11.78 14.35 -2.74
CA LYS A 256 -12.05 12.91 -2.84
C LYS A 256 -10.86 12.17 -3.45
N LEU A 257 -10.37 12.66 -4.58
CA LEU A 257 -9.23 12.07 -5.30
C LEU A 257 -7.93 12.21 -4.49
N LEU A 258 -7.75 13.37 -3.85
CA LEU A 258 -6.58 13.64 -3.02
C LEU A 258 -6.48 12.68 -1.83
N LEU A 259 -7.59 12.50 -1.09
CA LEU A 259 -7.64 11.62 0.07
C LEU A 259 -7.45 10.15 -0.34
N LEU A 260 -8.03 9.71 -1.46
CA LEU A 260 -7.82 8.36 -1.99
C LEU A 260 -6.38 8.12 -2.45
N ALA A 261 -5.79 9.05 -3.19
CA ALA A 261 -4.39 8.96 -3.62
C ALA A 261 -3.44 8.93 -2.41
N SER A 262 -3.71 9.74 -1.39
CA SER A 262 -2.92 9.76 -0.15
C SER A 262 -3.07 8.50 0.68
N ASN A 263 -4.27 7.90 0.70
CA ASN A 263 -4.51 6.62 1.33
C ASN A 263 -3.82 5.48 0.57
N ALA A 264 -3.86 5.50 -0.78
CA ALA A 264 -3.16 4.54 -1.61
C ALA A 264 -1.62 4.61 -1.44
N ASN A 265 -1.07 5.80 -1.17
CA ASN A 265 0.35 6.00 -0.84
C ASN A 265 0.69 5.41 0.54
N VAL A 266 0.05 5.93 1.59
CA VAL A 266 0.41 5.61 2.97
C VAL A 266 -0.06 4.21 3.40
N GLY A 267 -1.27 3.82 3.02
CA GLY A 267 -1.87 2.55 3.42
C GLY A 267 -1.85 1.47 2.36
N GLY A 268 -1.67 1.82 1.09
CA GLY A 268 -1.65 0.86 0.00
C GLY A 268 -3.04 0.44 -0.49
N PRO A 269 -3.11 -0.55 -1.40
CA PRO A 269 -4.30 -0.85 -2.18
C PRO A 269 -5.50 -1.28 -1.32
N THR A 270 -5.28 -2.05 -0.25
CA THR A 270 -6.36 -2.50 0.64
C THR A 270 -7.03 -1.33 1.34
N THR A 271 -6.26 -0.46 1.99
CA THR A 271 -6.82 0.68 2.73
C THR A 271 -7.56 1.68 1.83
N ALA A 272 -7.03 1.90 0.63
CA ALA A 272 -7.62 2.84 -0.34
C ALA A 272 -8.92 2.29 -0.93
N GLY A 273 -8.94 1.02 -1.33
CA GLY A 273 -10.17 0.33 -1.74
C GLY A 273 -11.21 0.29 -0.62
N GLY A 274 -10.78 -0.03 0.61
CA GLY A 274 -11.66 -0.03 1.79
C GLY A 274 -12.30 1.33 2.08
N MET A 275 -11.54 2.42 1.93
CA MET A 275 -12.08 3.78 2.07
C MET A 275 -13.07 4.13 0.96
N ALA A 276 -12.72 3.82 -0.30
CA ALA A 276 -13.62 4.06 -1.44
C ALA A 276 -14.97 3.33 -1.25
N THR A 277 -14.93 2.07 -0.80
CA THR A 277 -16.13 1.29 -0.45
C THR A 277 -16.89 1.92 0.71
N ALA A 278 -16.22 2.20 1.84
CA ALA A 278 -16.87 2.75 3.03
C ALA A 278 -17.51 4.13 2.81
N LYS A 279 -16.97 4.93 1.88
CA LYS A 279 -17.47 6.26 1.52
C LYS A 279 -18.49 6.25 0.37
N GLY A 280 -18.77 5.09 -0.24
CA GLY A 280 -19.68 5.00 -1.38
C GLY A 280 -19.12 5.63 -2.66
N TRP A 281 -17.80 5.65 -2.82
CA TRP A 281 -17.11 6.12 -4.03
C TRP A 281 -16.78 4.94 -4.95
N ARG A 282 -17.83 4.22 -5.37
CA ARG A 282 -17.70 2.94 -6.08
C ARG A 282 -16.84 3.04 -7.33
N SER A 283 -16.99 4.14 -8.09
CA SER A 283 -16.22 4.32 -9.33
C SER A 283 -14.72 4.59 -9.11
N MET A 284 -14.30 4.74 -7.85
CA MET A 284 -12.93 5.00 -7.44
C MET A 284 -12.24 3.81 -6.76
N ILE A 285 -12.93 2.68 -6.57
CA ILE A 285 -12.36 1.47 -5.96
C ILE A 285 -11.19 0.95 -6.80
N VAL A 286 -11.45 0.62 -8.08
CA VAL A 286 -10.44 0.10 -9.02
C VAL A 286 -9.27 1.09 -9.18
N PRO A 287 -9.48 2.39 -9.47
CA PRO A 287 -8.38 3.35 -9.59
C PRO A 287 -7.52 3.46 -8.33
N ALA A 288 -8.12 3.43 -7.13
CA ALA A 288 -7.40 3.53 -5.88
C ALA A 288 -6.53 2.29 -5.59
N ILE A 289 -7.07 1.10 -5.88
CA ILE A 289 -6.33 -0.17 -5.76
C ILE A 289 -5.15 -0.19 -6.74
N LEU A 290 -5.37 0.17 -8.01
CA LEU A 290 -4.32 0.18 -9.03
C LEU A 290 -3.17 1.13 -8.67
N ALA A 291 -3.48 2.35 -8.20
CA ALA A 291 -2.48 3.30 -7.75
C ALA A 291 -1.65 2.74 -6.57
N GLY A 292 -2.31 2.08 -5.60
CA GLY A 292 -1.63 1.44 -4.48
C GLY A 292 -0.73 0.27 -4.91
N ILE A 293 -1.17 -0.56 -5.86
CA ILE A 293 -0.36 -1.67 -6.41
C ILE A 293 0.88 -1.13 -7.12
N PHE A 294 0.70 -0.09 -7.94
CA PHE A 294 1.82 0.58 -8.61
C PHE A 294 2.84 1.11 -7.59
N GLY A 295 2.34 1.72 -6.52
CA GLY A 295 3.14 2.18 -5.40
C GLY A 295 3.98 1.09 -4.74
N ILE A 296 3.37 -0.09 -4.53
CA ILE A 296 4.08 -1.23 -3.96
C ILE A 296 5.30 -1.60 -4.81
N SER A 297 5.19 -1.53 -6.14
CA SER A 297 6.25 -1.92 -7.08
C SER A 297 7.45 -0.97 -7.09
N ILE A 298 7.24 0.33 -6.83
CA ILE A 298 8.31 1.33 -6.92
C ILE A 298 8.94 1.67 -5.57
N ALA A 299 8.19 1.55 -4.47
CA ALA A 299 8.58 2.09 -3.17
C ALA A 299 9.83 1.43 -2.60
N THR A 300 10.03 0.12 -2.78
CA THR A 300 11.25 -0.58 -2.33
C THR A 300 12.48 0.04 -2.98
N PHE A 301 12.46 0.23 -4.30
CA PHE A 301 13.59 0.79 -5.03
C PHE A 301 13.87 2.25 -4.64
N LEU A 302 12.82 3.07 -4.54
CA LEU A 302 12.93 4.45 -4.12
C LEU A 302 13.49 4.56 -2.71
N GLY A 303 12.99 3.76 -1.76
CA GLY A 303 13.45 3.75 -0.37
C GLY A 303 14.91 3.33 -0.25
N ILE A 304 15.33 2.24 -0.91
CA ILE A 304 16.73 1.79 -0.90
C ILE A 304 17.64 2.85 -1.53
N ALA A 305 17.29 3.35 -2.71
CA ALA A 305 18.10 4.33 -3.44
C ALA A 305 18.23 5.64 -2.65
N PHE A 306 17.11 6.19 -2.19
CA PHE A 306 17.09 7.44 -1.43
C PHE A 306 17.81 7.28 -0.08
N GLY A 307 17.59 6.17 0.62
CA GLY A 307 18.29 5.85 1.85
C GLY A 307 19.81 5.81 1.66
N ALA A 308 20.27 5.01 0.71
CA ALA A 308 21.70 4.79 0.49
C ALA A 308 22.43 6.00 -0.12
N LYS A 309 21.74 6.85 -0.89
CA LYS A 309 22.35 7.98 -1.62
C LYS A 309 22.13 9.33 -0.97
N VAL A 310 21.09 9.50 -0.15
CA VAL A 310 20.74 10.78 0.47
C VAL A 310 20.79 10.66 1.98
N LEU A 311 19.90 9.87 2.59
CA LEU A 311 19.77 9.82 4.05
C LEU A 311 21.03 9.35 4.77
N LYS A 312 21.81 8.45 4.15
CA LYS A 312 23.08 7.98 4.70
C LYS A 312 24.12 9.10 4.88
N TYR A 313 24.03 10.17 4.11
CA TYR A 313 25.01 11.27 4.08
C TYR A 313 24.49 12.57 4.72
N MET A 314 23.25 12.57 5.19
CA MET A 314 22.65 13.66 5.97
C MET A 314 22.96 13.49 7.45
#